data_AF-A0A022FQX2-F1
#
_entry.id   AF-A0A022FQX2-F1
#
_cell.length_a   1.000
_cell.length_b   1.000
_cell.length_c   1.000
_cell.angle_alpha   90.00
_cell.angle_beta   90.00
_cell.angle_gamma   90.00
#
_symmetry.space_group_name_H-M   'P 1'
#
loop_
_entity.id
_entity.type
_entity.pdbx_description
1 polymer ?
#
loop_
_entity_poly.entity_id
_entity_poly.type
_entity_poly.pdbx_seq_one_letter_code
_entity_poly.pdbx_strand_id
1 'polypeptide(L)'
;MKTEAQKEHRWLQRLVGNWIAEGEASMGPDQPVQKWEIPERVSSVGDVWVQCVTQGDMPGCGPSTTVMTLGYDPARKHFVGTFIGSMMTHLWIYEGELDAGGQQLTLRAEGPDCSGNGRMAQYRDVITFTDDDHRTLTSYMLGENGEWTQFMNAGYRRQR
;
A
#
# COMPACT_ATOMS: atom_id res chain seq x y z
N MET A 1 19.47 -2.51 24.73
CA MET A 1 19.48 -1.35 23.80
C MET A 1 18.06 -0.87 23.65
N LYS A 2 17.78 0.42 23.85
CA LYS A 2 16.43 1.00 23.68
C LYS A 2 16.33 1.55 22.26
N THR A 3 15.40 1.06 21.46
CA THR A 3 15.12 1.63 20.14
C THR A 3 14.41 2.97 20.32
N GLU A 4 14.92 4.03 19.70
CA GLU A 4 14.35 5.37 19.78
C GLU A 4 13.67 5.75 18.46
N ALA A 5 12.39 6.14 18.53
CA ALA A 5 11.59 6.48 17.37
C ALA A 5 11.96 7.85 16.78
N GLN A 6 12.34 7.84 15.51
CA GLN A 6 12.64 9.03 14.70
C GLN A 6 11.36 9.65 14.09
N LYS A 7 11.50 10.80 13.42
CA LYS A 7 10.36 11.52 12.82
C LYS A 7 9.62 10.68 11.78
N GLU A 8 10.34 9.84 11.03
CA GLU A 8 9.81 8.93 10.01
C GLU A 8 8.95 7.82 10.63
N HIS A 9 9.39 7.28 11.77
CA HIS A 9 8.59 6.35 12.56
C HIS A 9 7.28 7.00 13.05
N ARG A 10 7.34 8.24 13.53
CA ARG A 10 6.15 9.00 13.96
C ARG A 10 5.24 9.33 12.77
N TRP A 11 5.80 9.55 11.58
CA TRP A 11 5.03 9.74 10.37
C TRP A 11 4.19 8.50 10.05
N LEU A 12 4.76 7.28 10.16
CA LEU A 12 4.00 6.04 9.98
C LEU A 12 2.84 5.89 10.96
N GLN A 13 2.97 6.42 12.18
CA GLN A 13 1.89 6.36 13.17
C GLN A 13 0.62 7.10 12.72
N ARG A 14 0.70 8.01 11.74
CA ARG A 14 -0.49 8.63 11.12
C ARG A 14 -1.40 7.59 10.45
N LEU A 15 -0.86 6.45 10.01
CA LEU A 15 -1.63 5.37 9.41
C LEU A 15 -2.50 4.63 10.44
N VAL A 16 -2.12 4.63 11.73
CA VAL A 16 -2.79 3.86 12.79
C VAL A 16 -4.25 4.28 12.93
N GLY A 17 -5.16 3.31 12.95
CA GLY A 17 -6.60 3.53 13.03
C GLY A 17 -7.38 2.55 12.16
N ASN A 18 -8.70 2.72 12.15
CA ASN A 18 -9.58 1.98 11.24
C ASN A 18 -9.93 2.88 10.05
N TRP A 19 -9.90 2.31 8.85
CA TRP A 19 -10.14 2.99 7.59
C TRP A 19 -11.13 2.21 6.75
N ILE A 20 -11.83 2.91 5.87
CA ILE A 20 -12.53 2.30 4.73
C ILE A 20 -11.74 2.67 3.48
N ALA A 21 -11.21 1.65 2.80
CA ALA A 21 -10.69 1.77 1.46
C ALA A 21 -11.85 1.76 0.48
N GLU A 22 -11.87 2.69 -0.46
CA GLU A 22 -12.90 2.82 -1.48
C GLU A 22 -12.27 3.02 -2.85
N GLY A 23 -12.92 2.49 -3.88
CA GLY A 23 -12.47 2.68 -5.24
C GLY A 23 -13.51 2.28 -6.26
N GLU A 24 -13.11 2.41 -7.51
CA GLU A 24 -13.96 2.22 -8.67
C GLU A 24 -13.33 1.17 -9.58
N ALA A 25 -14.09 0.14 -9.92
CA ALA A 25 -13.66 -0.91 -10.85
C ALA A 25 -14.63 -0.95 -12.05
N SER A 26 -14.08 -0.89 -13.26
CA SER A 26 -14.83 -1.20 -14.48
C SER A 26 -14.64 -2.70 -14.79
N MET A 27 -15.75 -3.44 -14.83
CA MET A 27 -15.75 -4.88 -15.15
C MET A 27 -15.87 -5.14 -16.66
N GLY A 28 -15.72 -4.10 -17.50
CA GLY A 28 -15.75 -4.18 -18.96
C GLY A 28 -16.14 -2.86 -19.62
N PRO A 29 -15.90 -2.70 -20.94
CA PRO A 29 -16.12 -1.44 -21.66
C PRO A 29 -17.54 -0.88 -21.56
N ASP A 30 -18.54 -1.76 -21.41
CA ASP A 30 -19.97 -1.43 -21.38
C ASP A 30 -20.64 -1.65 -20.01
N GLN A 31 -19.87 -1.98 -18.97
CA GLN A 31 -20.43 -2.18 -17.63
C GLN A 31 -20.32 -0.91 -16.78
N PRO A 32 -21.34 -0.59 -15.96
CA PRO A 32 -21.25 0.52 -15.04
C PRO A 32 -20.08 0.31 -14.07
N VAL A 33 -19.36 1.39 -13.78
CA VAL A 33 -18.31 1.41 -12.77
C VAL A 33 -18.91 0.97 -11.44
N GLN A 34 -18.39 -0.13 -10.90
CA GLN A 34 -18.81 -0.62 -9.59
C GLN A 34 -17.90 -0.01 -8.53
N LYS A 35 -18.53 0.58 -7.52
CA LYS A 35 -17.84 1.03 -6.32
C LYS A 35 -17.64 -0.15 -5.38
N TRP A 36 -16.49 -0.20 -4.76
CA TRP A 36 -16.17 -1.17 -3.72
C TRP A 36 -15.72 -0.42 -2.47
N GLU A 37 -16.03 -1.00 -1.32
CA GLU A 37 -15.58 -0.53 -0.01
C GLU A 37 -15.04 -1.72 0.78
N ILE A 38 -13.84 -1.58 1.35
CA ILE A 38 -13.20 -2.65 2.12
C ILE A 38 -12.62 -2.04 3.42
N PRO A 39 -12.93 -2.62 4.60
CA PRO A 39 -12.34 -2.14 5.84
C PRO A 39 -10.86 -2.51 5.94
N GLU A 40 -10.07 -1.56 6.43
CA GLU A 40 -8.67 -1.77 6.80
C GLU A 40 -8.48 -1.38 8.27
N ARG A 41 -7.75 -2.23 8.99
CA ARG A 41 -7.27 -1.95 10.34
C ARG A 41 -5.77 -1.75 10.32
N VAL A 42 -5.31 -0.61 10.80
CA VAL A 42 -3.88 -0.34 11.01
C VAL A 42 -3.59 -0.27 12.50
N SER A 43 -2.62 -1.07 12.94
CA SER A 43 -2.16 -1.14 14.32
C SER A 43 -0.66 -0.86 14.43
N SER A 44 -0.23 -0.31 15.56
CA SER A 44 1.19 -0.09 15.84
C SER A 44 1.84 -1.37 16.38
N VAL A 45 3.11 -1.60 16.04
CA VAL A 45 3.95 -2.62 16.66
C VAL A 45 5.09 -1.88 17.37
N GLY A 46 4.80 -1.49 18.61
CA GLY A 46 5.59 -0.49 19.33
C GLY A 46 5.59 0.86 18.60
N ASP A 47 6.64 1.66 18.80
CA ASP A 47 6.71 3.02 18.25
C ASP A 47 7.36 3.10 16.86
N VAL A 48 7.82 1.98 16.31
CA VAL A 48 8.72 1.93 15.13
C VAL A 48 8.16 1.15 13.94
N TRP A 49 7.03 0.47 14.10
CA TRP A 49 6.40 -0.29 13.03
C TRP A 49 4.89 -0.07 13.06
N VAL A 50 4.26 -0.23 11.90
CA VAL A 50 2.81 -0.37 11.75
C VAL A 50 2.48 -1.61 10.94
N GLN A 51 1.33 -2.21 11.22
CA GLN A 51 0.75 -3.33 10.47
C GLN A 51 -0.64 -2.92 10.00
N CYS A 52 -0.85 -2.94 8.68
CA CYS A 52 -2.12 -2.75 8.02
C CYS A 52 -2.70 -4.11 7.64
N VAL A 53 -3.94 -4.38 8.04
CA VAL A 53 -4.67 -5.60 7.70
C VAL A 53 -5.97 -5.22 7.03
N THR A 54 -6.17 -5.74 5.82
CA THR A 54 -7.41 -5.56 5.05
C THR A 54 -8.05 -6.91 4.86
N GLN A 55 -9.35 -7.01 5.15
CA GLN A 55 -10.15 -8.22 4.96
C GLN A 55 -11.43 -7.89 4.22
N GLY A 56 -11.64 -8.52 3.08
CA GLY A 56 -12.85 -8.32 2.31
C GLY A 56 -12.79 -8.97 0.94
N ASP A 57 -13.90 -8.81 0.21
CA ASP A 57 -14.00 -9.26 -1.16
C ASP A 57 -13.29 -8.25 -2.07
N MET A 58 -12.11 -8.61 -2.54
CA MET A 58 -11.42 -7.78 -3.52
C MET A 58 -12.03 -8.03 -4.90
N PRO A 59 -12.38 -6.96 -5.65
CA PRO A 59 -12.98 -7.10 -6.97
C PRO A 59 -12.20 -8.10 -7.85
N GLY A 60 -12.88 -9.18 -8.27
CA GLY A 60 -12.30 -10.22 -9.13
C GLY A 60 -11.44 -11.28 -8.44
N CYS A 61 -11.10 -11.12 -7.15
CA CYS A 61 -10.28 -12.07 -6.39
C CYS A 61 -11.07 -12.86 -5.34
N GLY A 62 -12.30 -12.45 -5.01
CA GLY A 62 -13.08 -13.06 -3.94
C GLY A 62 -12.62 -12.66 -2.54
N PRO A 63 -13.09 -13.37 -1.50
CA PRO A 63 -12.68 -13.14 -0.11
C PRO A 63 -11.16 -13.26 0.04
N SER A 64 -10.53 -12.18 0.47
CA SER A 64 -9.07 -12.08 0.60
C SER A 64 -8.67 -11.39 1.90
N THR A 65 -7.46 -11.70 2.36
CA THR A 65 -6.81 -11.00 3.46
C THR A 65 -5.45 -10.52 2.97
N THR A 66 -5.15 -9.25 3.17
CA THR A 66 -3.82 -8.70 2.92
C THR A 66 -3.22 -8.15 4.20
N VAL A 67 -1.90 -8.23 4.30
CA VAL A 67 -1.14 -7.70 5.43
C VAL A 67 0.05 -6.92 4.87
N MET A 68 0.12 -5.65 5.23
CA MET A 68 1.28 -4.79 4.97
C MET A 68 1.95 -4.45 6.30
N THR A 69 3.28 -4.51 6.35
CA THR A 69 4.06 -3.97 7.47
C THR A 69 4.97 -2.87 6.96
N LEU A 70 5.03 -1.74 7.69
CA LEU A 70 5.88 -0.61 7.34
C LEU A 70 6.67 -0.14 8.56
N GLY A 71 7.92 0.22 8.33
CA GLY A 71 8.87 0.78 9.31
C GLY A 71 9.87 1.70 8.63
N TYR A 72 10.88 2.12 9.38
CA TYR A 72 11.96 2.94 8.87
C TYR A 72 13.31 2.38 9.33
N ASP A 73 14.27 2.30 8.41
CA ASP A 73 15.65 1.90 8.68
C ASP A 73 16.52 3.17 8.78
N PRO A 74 16.98 3.57 9.98
CA PRO A 74 17.81 4.76 10.14
C PRO A 74 19.20 4.66 9.54
N ALA A 75 19.76 3.44 9.40
CA ALA A 75 21.09 3.24 8.84
C ALA A 75 21.06 3.46 7.33
N ARG A 76 20.01 2.94 6.68
CA ARG A 76 19.79 3.10 5.23
C ARG A 76 19.11 4.43 4.89
N LYS A 77 18.40 5.03 5.85
CA LYS A 77 17.54 6.21 5.69
C LYS A 77 16.36 6.00 4.73
N HIS A 78 15.82 4.79 4.72
CA HIS A 78 14.68 4.43 3.89
C HIS A 78 13.52 3.89 4.74
N PHE A 79 12.30 4.11 4.27
CA PHE A 79 11.17 3.32 4.74
C PHE A 79 11.32 1.90 4.22
N VAL A 80 10.92 0.93 5.01
CA VAL A 80 11.03 -0.48 4.67
C VAL A 80 9.72 -1.18 5.01
N GLY A 81 9.41 -2.25 4.29
CA GLY A 81 8.18 -2.96 4.56
C GLY A 81 8.05 -4.28 3.85
N THR A 82 6.97 -4.97 4.15
CA THR A 82 6.57 -6.17 3.43
C THR A 82 5.08 -6.17 3.14
N PHE A 83 4.68 -6.92 2.12
CA PHE A 83 3.27 -7.19 1.85
C PHE A 83 3.05 -8.63 1.44
N ILE A 84 1.97 -9.20 1.98
CA ILE A 84 1.47 -10.53 1.67
C ILE A 84 -0.04 -10.46 1.47
N GLY A 85 -0.57 -11.39 0.67
CA GLY A 85 -2.00 -11.53 0.44
C GLY A 85 -2.35 -13.01 0.34
N SER A 86 -3.48 -13.42 0.90
CA SER A 86 -3.93 -14.82 0.92
C SER A 86 -4.14 -15.43 -0.47
N MET A 87 -4.27 -14.59 -1.49
CA MET A 87 -4.46 -14.96 -2.90
C MET A 87 -3.15 -15.18 -3.67
N MET A 88 -1.98 -15.01 -3.03
CA MET A 88 -0.68 -15.15 -3.69
C MET A 88 0.37 -15.74 -2.74
N THR A 89 1.46 -16.24 -3.29
CA THR A 89 2.59 -16.79 -2.52
C THR A 89 3.83 -15.88 -2.53
N HIS A 90 3.81 -14.79 -3.28
CA HIS A 90 4.93 -13.86 -3.36
C HIS A 90 4.98 -12.97 -2.11
N LEU A 91 6.16 -12.89 -1.48
CA LEU A 91 6.45 -11.93 -0.42
C LEU A 91 7.01 -10.66 -1.07
N TRP A 92 6.25 -9.59 -0.98
CA TRP A 92 6.70 -8.29 -1.47
C TRP A 92 7.59 -7.64 -0.42
N ILE A 93 8.72 -7.10 -0.88
CA ILE A 93 9.66 -6.35 -0.04
C ILE A 93 9.66 -4.92 -0.56
N TYR A 94 9.34 -3.98 0.32
CA TYR A 94 9.25 -2.56 -0.02
C TYR A 94 10.50 -1.81 0.41
N GLU A 95 10.94 -0.92 -0.47
CA GLU A 95 11.85 0.18 -0.15
C GLU A 95 11.16 1.50 -0.44
N GLY A 96 11.18 2.41 0.52
CA GLY A 96 10.37 3.61 0.47
C GLY A 96 11.11 4.89 0.77
N GLU A 97 10.58 5.97 0.21
CA GLU A 97 11.05 7.33 0.37
C GLU A 97 9.86 8.26 0.59
N LEU A 98 10.01 9.14 1.57
CA LEU A 98 9.05 10.21 1.84
C LEU A 98 9.48 11.46 1.08
N ASP A 99 8.54 12.13 0.44
CA ASP A 99 8.80 13.39 -0.23
C ASP A 99 9.23 14.50 0.76
N ALA A 100 9.83 15.57 0.23
CA ALA A 100 10.30 16.68 1.06
C ALA A 100 9.15 17.37 1.84
N GLY A 101 7.92 17.33 1.31
CA GLY A 101 6.74 17.88 1.96
C GLY A 101 6.15 16.99 3.06
N GLY A 102 6.57 15.73 3.16
CA GLY A 102 6.03 14.76 4.11
C GLY A 102 4.58 14.37 3.84
N GLN A 103 4.10 14.55 2.62
CA GLN A 103 2.74 14.22 2.20
C GLN A 103 2.64 12.86 1.53
N GLN A 104 3.70 12.44 0.84
CA GLN A 104 3.70 11.29 -0.05
C GLN A 104 4.84 10.32 0.29
N LEU A 105 4.47 9.10 0.67
CA LEU A 105 5.38 7.98 0.81
C LEU A 105 5.29 7.11 -0.45
N THR A 106 6.38 7.05 -1.21
CA THR A 106 6.50 6.13 -2.35
C THR A 106 7.21 4.87 -1.87
N LEU A 107 6.56 3.72 -2.03
CA LEU A 107 7.09 2.39 -1.79
C LEU A 107 7.38 1.72 -3.13
N ARG A 108 8.56 1.13 -3.29
CA ARG A 108 8.97 0.41 -4.50
C ARG A 108 9.18 -1.05 -4.14
N ALA A 109 8.75 -1.94 -5.03
CA ALA A 109 8.96 -3.37 -4.89
C ALA A 109 9.14 -4.04 -6.25
N GLU A 110 9.61 -5.28 -6.20
CA GLU A 110 9.70 -6.17 -7.35
C GLU A 110 8.80 -7.39 -7.12
N GLY A 111 8.07 -7.78 -8.15
CA GLY A 111 7.21 -8.96 -8.08
C GLY A 111 6.82 -9.51 -9.45
N PRO A 112 6.07 -10.63 -9.49
CA PRO A 112 5.74 -11.32 -10.74
C PRO A 112 4.96 -10.43 -11.68
N ASP A 113 5.30 -10.45 -12.97
CA ASP A 113 4.52 -9.76 -13.99
C ASP A 113 3.13 -10.39 -14.16
N CYS A 114 2.18 -9.61 -14.70
CA CYS A 114 0.80 -10.07 -14.90
C CYS A 114 0.66 -11.09 -16.05
N SER A 115 1.74 -11.44 -16.76
CA SER A 115 1.67 -12.34 -17.92
C SER A 115 1.78 -13.82 -17.52
N GLY A 116 2.20 -14.12 -16.29
CA GLY A 116 2.36 -15.48 -15.79
C GLY A 116 3.56 -16.24 -16.39
N ASN A 117 4.45 -15.55 -17.11
CA ASN A 117 5.65 -16.14 -17.69
C ASN A 117 6.81 -16.32 -16.68
N GLY A 118 6.61 -15.89 -15.43
CA GLY A 118 7.60 -15.96 -14.35
C GLY A 118 8.63 -14.83 -14.32
N ARG A 119 8.52 -13.82 -15.19
CA ARG A 119 9.33 -12.61 -15.13
C ARG A 119 8.91 -11.73 -13.96
N MET A 120 9.86 -10.93 -13.50
CA MET A 120 9.63 -9.90 -12.51
C MET A 120 9.42 -8.54 -13.19
N ALA A 121 8.57 -7.72 -12.60
CA ALA A 121 8.35 -6.33 -12.96
C ALA A 121 8.55 -5.43 -11.74
N GLN A 122 8.81 -4.14 -12.01
CA GLN A 122 8.90 -3.14 -10.96
C GLN A 122 7.54 -2.52 -10.68
N TYR A 123 7.26 -2.36 -9.41
CA TYR A 123 6.02 -1.77 -8.90
C TYR A 123 6.33 -0.58 -8.01
N ARG A 124 5.41 0.38 -7.99
CA ARG A 124 5.42 1.46 -7.00
C ARG A 124 4.02 1.66 -6.44
N ASP A 125 3.94 1.76 -5.13
CA ASP A 125 2.76 2.09 -4.37
C ASP A 125 2.98 3.45 -3.71
N VAL A 126 2.04 4.37 -3.90
CA VAL A 126 2.18 5.75 -3.47
C VAL A 126 1.07 6.06 -2.48
N ILE A 127 1.44 6.18 -1.20
CA ILE A 127 0.53 6.60 -0.14
C ILE A 127 0.61 8.12 -0.01
N THR A 128 -0.49 8.82 -0.25
CA THR A 128 -0.55 10.28 -0.13
C THR A 128 -1.60 10.68 0.90
N PHE A 129 -1.22 11.45 1.92
CA PHE A 129 -2.17 12.04 2.85
C PHE A 129 -2.66 13.40 2.33
N THR A 130 -3.97 13.57 2.21
CA THR A 130 -4.58 14.89 1.97
C THR A 130 -4.84 15.61 3.28
N ASP A 131 -5.21 14.87 4.33
CA ASP A 131 -5.31 15.32 5.71
C ASP A 131 -5.14 14.12 6.67
N ASP A 132 -5.47 14.26 7.96
CA ASP A 132 -5.29 13.18 8.94
C ASP A 132 -6.37 12.09 8.87
N ASP A 133 -7.52 12.37 8.24
CA ASP A 133 -8.67 11.47 8.09
C ASP A 133 -8.82 10.94 6.66
N HIS A 134 -8.02 11.42 5.70
CA HIS A 134 -8.07 11.03 4.29
C HIS A 134 -6.69 10.79 3.70
N ARG A 135 -6.54 9.65 3.01
CA ARG A 135 -5.35 9.33 2.23
C ARG A 135 -5.72 8.58 0.94
N THR A 136 -4.79 8.51 0.00
CA THR A 136 -4.92 7.69 -1.21
C THR A 136 -3.79 6.66 -1.28
N LEU A 137 -4.06 5.56 -1.97
CA LEU A 137 -3.06 4.60 -2.42
C LEU A 137 -3.16 4.49 -3.93
N THR A 138 -2.08 4.85 -4.63
CA THR A 138 -2.00 4.73 -6.08
C THR A 138 -0.88 3.77 -6.46
N SER A 139 -1.21 2.74 -7.22
CA SER A 139 -0.27 1.70 -7.63
C SER A 139 0.04 1.79 -9.12
N TYR A 140 1.32 1.61 -9.44
CA TYR A 140 1.81 1.62 -10.81
C TYR A 140 2.73 0.43 -11.05
N MET A 141 2.75 -0.03 -12.29
CA MET A 141 3.63 -1.07 -12.79
C MET A 141 4.48 -0.50 -13.92
N LEU A 142 5.75 -0.87 -13.95
CA LEU A 142 6.65 -0.52 -15.04
C LEU A 142 6.40 -1.47 -16.22
N GLY A 143 5.91 -0.93 -17.33
CA GLY A 143 5.70 -1.69 -18.56
C GLY A 143 7.01 -2.02 -19.28
N GLU A 144 6.96 -2.93 -20.25
CA GLU A 144 8.13 -3.31 -21.05
C GLU A 144 8.69 -2.14 -21.89
N ASN A 145 7.86 -1.14 -22.17
CA ASN A 145 8.25 0.11 -22.82
C ASN A 145 9.05 1.05 -21.90
N GLY A 146 9.22 0.71 -20.62
CA GLY A 146 9.87 1.56 -19.62
C GLY A 146 8.98 2.66 -19.05
N GLU A 147 7.68 2.66 -19.35
CA GLU A 147 6.73 3.64 -18.82
C GLU A 147 5.96 3.10 -17.62
N TRP A 148 5.73 3.97 -16.65
CA TRP A 148 4.91 3.64 -15.48
C TRP A 148 3.43 3.77 -15.82
N THR A 149 2.69 2.66 -15.78
CA THR A 149 1.24 2.64 -15.97
C THR A 149 0.54 2.49 -14.63
N GLN A 150 -0.40 3.40 -14.35
CA GLN A 150 -1.26 3.29 -13.17
C GLN A 150 -2.26 2.16 -13.40
N PHE A 151 -2.35 1.22 -12.45
CA PHE A 151 -3.33 0.13 -12.53
C PHE A 151 -4.31 0.10 -11.35
N MET A 152 -4.03 0.82 -10.26
CA MET A 152 -4.94 0.95 -9.13
C MET A 152 -4.91 2.38 -8.58
N ASN A 153 -6.06 2.87 -8.15
CA ASN A 153 -6.19 4.01 -7.26
C ASN A 153 -7.31 3.72 -6.24
N ALA A 154 -7.03 3.94 -4.97
CA ALA A 154 -7.97 3.75 -3.87
C ALA A 154 -7.93 4.95 -2.92
N GLY A 155 -9.10 5.48 -2.59
CA GLY A 155 -9.29 6.44 -1.51
C GLY A 155 -9.42 5.71 -0.18
N TYR A 156 -8.99 6.34 0.90
CA TYR A 156 -9.12 5.82 2.25
C TYR A 156 -9.68 6.92 3.14
N ARG A 157 -10.77 6.61 3.83
CA ARG A 157 -11.39 7.49 4.82
C ARG A 157 -11.35 6.86 6.19
N ARG A 158 -10.88 7.61 7.19
CA ARG A 158 -10.81 7.15 8.57
C ARG A 158 -12.22 6.95 9.15
N GLN A 159 -12.41 5.86 9.88
CA GLN A 159 -13.60 5.64 10.68
C GLN A 159 -13.42 6.31 12.04
N ARG A 160 -14.41 7.14 12.42
CA ARG A 160 -14.48 7.80 13.73
C ARG A 160 -15.25 6.95 14.73
#